data_AF-A0A4Q6C4A6-F1
#
_entry.id   AF-A0A4Q6C4A6-F1
#
_cell.length_a   1.000
_cell.length_b   1.000
_cell.length_c   1.000
_cell.angle_alpha   90.00
_cell.angle_beta   90.00
_cell.angle_gamma   90.00
#
_symmetry.space_group_name_H-M   'P 1'
#
loop_
_entity.id
_entity.type
_entity.pdbx_description
1 polymer ?
#
loop_
_entity_poly.entity_id
_entity_poly.type
_entity_poly.pdbx_seq_one_letter_code
_entity_poly.pdbx_strand_id
1 'polypeptide(L)' 'MDYPHLTLFLAGDARREWKSPVEFVLEVSEARICDGVHFRSSTEVAREMGRKVGELSAARLLPPPPDGPGASLLRP' A
#
# COMPACT_ATOMS: atom_id res chain seq x y z
N MET A 1 14.06 -11.03 0.25
CA MET A 1 13.70 -9.61 0.30
C MET A 1 13.19 -9.33 1.69
N ASP A 2 13.93 -8.52 2.44
CA ASP A 2 13.57 -8.12 3.80
C ASP A 2 12.68 -6.88 3.66
N TYR A 3 11.39 -6.99 4.01
CA TYR A 3 10.48 -5.85 3.95
C TYR A 3 10.65 -5.06 5.24
N PRO A 4 11.11 -3.79 5.20
CA PRO A 4 11.11 -2.97 6.40
C PRO A 4 9.68 -2.91 6.94
N HIS A 5 9.53 -3.26 8.21
CA HIS A 5 8.29 -3.26 8.97
C HIS A 5 7.56 -1.92 8.75
N LEU A 6 6.31 -1.99 8.26
CA LEU A 6 5.50 -0.79 8.10
C LEU A 6 5.19 -0.26 9.50
N THR A 7 5.56 0.99 9.75
CA THR A 7 5.33 1.66 11.04
C THR A 7 4.33 2.80 10.84
N LEU A 8 3.29 2.84 11.66
CA LEU A 8 2.37 3.98 11.75
C LEU A 8 2.42 4.56 13.17
N PHE A 9 2.46 5.89 13.26
CA PHE A 9 2.37 6.62 14.51
C PHE A 9 0.89 7.00 14.77
N LEU A 10 0.34 6.54 15.89
CA LEU A 10 -1.03 6.82 16.31
C LEU A 10 -1.06 7.98 17.32
N ALA A 11 -2.25 8.50 17.61
CA ALA A 11 -2.42 9.51 18.67
C ALA A 11 -1.98 8.95 20.04
N GLY A 12 -1.29 9.77 20.84
CA GLY A 12 -0.87 9.40 22.20
C GLY A 12 0.30 8.40 22.25
N ASP A 13 1.33 8.60 21.42
CA ASP A 13 2.59 7.83 21.39
C ASP A 13 2.45 6.33 21.10
N ALA A 14 1.26 5.85 20.72
CA ALA A 14 1.06 4.46 20.36
C ALA A 14 1.69 4.16 18.98
N ARG A 15 2.59 3.18 18.96
CA ARG A 15 3.23 2.67 17.74
C ARG A 15 2.66 1.31 17.39
N ARG A 16 2.31 1.13 16.12
CA ARG A 16 1.95 -0.18 15.58
C ARG A 16 2.80 -0.49 14.36
N GLU A 17 3.16 -1.76 14.25
CA GLU A 17 4.00 -2.29 13.19
C GLU A 17 3.31 -3.48 12.51
N TRP A 18 3.49 -3.58 11.19
CA TRP A 18 2.99 -4.70 10.39
C TRP A 18 4.13 -5.35 9.61
N LYS A 19 4.02 -6.67 9.40
CA LYS A 19 5.03 -7.44 8.68
C LYS A 19 4.87 -7.33 7.17
N SER A 20 3.71 -6.88 6.70
CA SER A 20 3.47 -6.65 5.28
C SER A 20 2.46 -5.52 5.03
N PRO A 21 2.48 -4.91 3.84
CA PRO A 21 1.43 -3.99 3.40
C PRO A 21 0.04 -4.61 3.41
N VAL A 22 -0.06 -5.93 3.17
CA VAL A 22 -1.34 -6.65 3.16
C VAL A 22 -1.95 -6.70 4.55
N GLU A 23 -1.15 -7.00 5.58
CA GLU A 23 -1.58 -6.99 6.98
C GLU A 23 -2.04 -5.59 7.41
N PHE A 24 -1.29 -4.55 7.04
CA PHE A 24 -1.67 -3.17 7.31
C PHE A 24 -3.02 -2.81 6.66
N VAL A 25 -3.18 -3.10 5.36
CA VAL A 25 -4.42 -2.79 4.61
C VAL A 25 -5.63 -3.55 5.18
N LEU A 26 -5.43 -4.80 5.60
CA LEU A 26 -6.47 -5.59 6.26
C LEU A 26 -6.96 -4.91 7.54
N GLU A 27 -6.04 -4.57 8.43
CA GLU A 27 -6.37 -3.98 9.74
C GLU A 27 -7.12 -2.65 9.60
N VAL A 28 -6.61 -1.72 8.77
CA VAL A 28 -7.26 -0.42 8.60
C VAL A 28 -8.63 -0.53 7.94
N SER A 29 -8.83 -1.54 7.10
CA SER A 29 -10.14 -1.81 6.47
C SER A 29 -11.14 -2.36 7.49
N GLU A 30 -10.71 -3.31 8.32
CA GLU A 30 -11.54 -3.87 9.39
C GLU A 30 -11.91 -2.82 10.43
N ALA A 31 -10.98 -1.91 10.76
CA ALA A 31 -11.24 -0.80 11.68
C ALA A 31 -12.45 0.04 11.24
N ARG A 32 -12.67 0.21 9.93
CA ARG A 32 -13.84 0.93 9.39
C ARG A 32 -15.16 0.18 9.58
N ILE A 33 -15.11 -1.15 9.61
CA ILE A 33 -16.27 -1.99 9.91
C ILE A 33 -16.55 -1.95 11.41
N CYS A 34 -15.51 -2.07 12.24
CA CYS A 34 -15.62 -2.04 13.71
C CYS A 34 -16.15 -0.69 14.22
N ASP A 35 -15.76 0.41 13.56
CA ASP A 35 -16.27 1.76 13.83
C ASP A 35 -17.73 1.96 13.32
N GLY A 36 -18.31 0.97 12.62
CA GLY A 36 -19.70 0.99 12.15
C GLY A 36 -19.96 1.92 10.97
N VAL A 37 -18.90 2.47 10.37
CA VAL A 37 -18.98 3.52 9.34
C VAL A 37 -18.91 2.98 7.90
N HIS A 38 -18.51 1.71 7.71
CA HIS A 38 -18.51 1.06 6.40
C HIS A 38 -19.03 -0.39 6.45
N PHE A 39 -19.82 -0.79 5.46
CA PHE A 39 -20.19 -2.18 5.24
C PHE A 39 -18.99 -3.02 4.81
N ARG A 40 -18.97 -4.31 5.19
CA ARG A 40 -17.91 -5.26 4.80
C ARG A 40 -17.69 -5.30 3.29
N SER A 41 -18.76 -5.40 2.51
CA SER A 41 -18.68 -5.40 1.04
C SER A 41 -18.00 -4.15 0.47
N SER A 42 -18.24 -2.97 1.07
CA SER A 42 -17.57 -1.73 0.68
C SER A 42 -16.06 -1.82 0.88
N THR A 43 -15.62 -2.42 1.99
CA THR A 43 -14.19 -2.56 2.28
C THR A 43 -13.51 -3.58 1.36
N GLU A 44 -14.18 -4.68 1.02
CA GLU A 44 -13.66 -5.70 0.10
C GLU A 44 -13.46 -5.13 -1.30
N VAL A 45 -14.47 -4.43 -1.83
CA VAL A 45 -14.41 -3.79 -3.14
C VAL A 45 -13.36 -2.68 -3.16
N ALA A 46 -13.29 -1.85 -2.12
CA ALA A 46 -12.32 -0.76 -2.04
C ALA A 46 -10.87 -1.27 -2.02
N ARG A 47 -10.59 -2.37 -1.31
CA ARG A 47 -9.26 -3.00 -1.29
C ARG A 47 -8.84 -3.50 -2.66
N GLU A 48 -9.73 -4.20 -3.36
CA GLU A 48 -9.46 -4.71 -4.70
C GLU A 48 -9.29 -3.57 -5.72
N MET A 49 -10.12 -2.52 -5.62
CA MET A 49 -9.96 -1.31 -6.42
C MET A 49 -8.61 -0.63 -6.15
N GLY A 50 -8.24 -0.46 -4.88
CA GLY A 50 -6.97 0.13 -4.48
C GLY A 50 -5.76 -0.63 -5.03
N ARG A 51 -5.81 -1.97 -5.01
CA ARG A 51 -4.78 -2.83 -5.63
C ARG A 51 -4.62 -2.52 -7.12
N LYS A 52 -5.71 -2.51 -7.88
CA LYS A 52 -5.69 -2.23 -9.34
C LYS A 52 -5.15 -0.84 -9.65
N VAL A 53 -5.54 0.16 -8.85
CA VAL A 53 -5.02 1.54 -8.99
C VAL A 53 -3.52 1.59 -8.70
N GLY A 54 -3.07 0.89 -7.66
CA GLY A 54 -1.64 0.77 -7.33
C GLY A 54 -0.85 0.13 -8.47
N GLU A 55 -1.34 -0.96 -9.04
CA GLU A 55 -0.73 -1.64 -10.19
C GLU A 55 -0.64 -0.73 -11.42
N LEU A 56 -1.73 -0.05 -11.75
CA LEU A 56 -1.75 0.91 -12.86
C LEU A 56 -0.76 2.05 -12.65
N SER A 57 -0.65 2.55 -11.42
CA SER A 57 0.25 3.64 -11.06
C SER A 57 1.71 3.20 -11.15
N ALA A 58 2.04 2.01 -10.61
CA ALA A 58 3.36 1.43 -10.70
C ALA A 58 3.81 1.25 -12.15
N ALA A 59 2.93 0.75 -13.02
CA ALA A 59 3.21 0.57 -14.43
C ALA A 59 3.44 1.89 -15.20
N ARG A 60 2.86 3.01 -14.73
CA ARG A 60 2.92 4.30 -15.44
C ARG A 60 3.95 5.27 -14.90
N LEU A 61 4.20 5.24 -13.59
CA LEU A 61 4.91 6.30 -12.87
C LEU A 61 6.24 5.86 -12.29
N LEU A 62 6.48 4.55 -12.11
CA LEU A 62 7.79 4.10 -11.66
C LEU A 62 8.78 4.19 -12.83
N PRO A 63 9.94 4.84 -12.63
CA PRO A 63 10.99 4.78 -13.62
C PRO A 63 11.43 3.32 -13.83
N PRO A 64 11.93 2.98 -15.03
CA PRO A 64 12.54 1.67 -15.23
C PRO A 64 13.64 1.46 -14.19
N PRO A 65 13.86 0.21 -13.74
CA PRO A 65 14.91 -0.08 -12.79
C PRO A 65 16.25 0.48 -13.28
N PRO A 66 17.13 0.95 -12.38
CA PRO A 66 18.37 1.65 -12.74
C PRO A 66 19.28 0.86 -13.68
N ASP A 67 19.14 -0.48 -13.71
CA ASP A 67 19.93 -1.39 -14.55
C ASP A 67 19.12 -2.00 -15.72
N GLY A 68 17.94 -1.45 -16.02
CA GLY A 68 17.11 -1.88 -17.14
C GLY A 68 17.53 -1.25 -18.48
N PRO A 69 17.15 -1.85 -19.64
CA PRO A 69 17.58 -1.38 -20.97
C PRO A 69 17.15 0.07 -21.31
N GLY A 70 16.26 0.69 -20.53
CA GLY A 70 15.85 2.09 -20.67
C GLY A 70 16.74 3.11 -19.91
N ALA A 71 17.66 2.67 -19.04
CA ALA A 71 18.50 3.56 -18.25
C ALA A 71 19.57 4.30 -19.08
N SER A 72 19.92 3.76 -20.26
CA SER A 72 20.95 4.34 -21.15
C SER A 72 20.45 5.50 -22.03
N LEU A 73 19.13 5.73 -22.09
CA LEU A 73 18.51 6.75 -22.98
C LEU A 73 18.30 8.12 -22.33
N LEU A 74 18.68 8.28 -21.06
CA LEU A 74 18.43 9.49 -20.26
C LEU A 74 19.70 10.22 -19.80
N ARG A 75 20.88 9.89 -20.36
CA ARG A 75 22.11 10.65 -20.10
C ARG A 75 22.40 11.61 -21.27
N PRO A 76 22.64 12.92 -21.01
CA PRO A 76 23.06 13.88 -22.03
C PRO A 76 24.49 13.60 -22.53
#